data_AF-A0A271M3Y8-F1
#
_entry.id   AF-A0A271M3Y8-F1
#
_cell.length_a   1.000
_cell.length_b   1.000
_cell.length_c   1.000
_cell.angle_alpha   90.00
_cell.angle_beta   90.00
_cell.angle_gamma   90.00
#
_symmetry.space_group_name_H-M   'P 1'
#
loop_
_entity.id
_entity.type
_entity.pdbx_description
1 polymer ?
#
loop_
_entity_poly.entity_id
_entity_poly.type
_entity_poly.pdbx_seq_one_letter_code
_entity_poly.pdbx_strand_id
1 'polypeptide(L)'
;MIEVEGEFYANDHFREDGAKETNIILVLPRKETTPKLQTRTETMWLIDGNIQCIYENNWISDFFKREATEEEIALFKKARSGLGKLKTFGQIIVEEVHLKHQGGRG
;
A
#
# COMPACT_ATOMS: atom_id res chain seq x y z
N MET A 1 18.29 -4.53 -9.25
CA MET A 1 17.45 -3.72 -8.33
C MET A 1 16.21 -3.34 -9.11
N ILE A 2 15.01 -3.38 -8.51
CA ILE A 2 13.80 -2.89 -9.17
C ILE A 2 13.80 -1.37 -9.02
N GLU A 3 13.98 -0.65 -10.13
CA GLU A 3 13.84 0.80 -10.16
C GLU A 3 12.35 1.12 -10.10
N VAL A 4 11.97 1.89 -9.09
CA VAL A 4 10.59 2.29 -8.83
C VAL A 4 10.41 3.69 -9.39
N GLU A 5 9.81 3.77 -10.59
CA GLU A 5 9.55 5.01 -11.31
C GLU A 5 8.03 5.27 -11.37
N GLY A 6 7.61 6.48 -10.99
CA GLY A 6 6.21 6.88 -10.99
C GLY A 6 5.91 8.00 -9.98
N GLU A 7 4.71 8.56 -10.07
CA GLU A 7 4.21 9.53 -9.10
C GLU A 7 3.84 8.84 -7.79
N PHE A 8 4.13 9.50 -6.68
CA PHE A 8 3.81 9.01 -5.34
C PHE A 8 2.79 9.92 -4.65
N TYR A 9 1.79 9.30 -4.06
CA TYR A 9 0.76 9.96 -3.27
C TYR A 9 0.69 9.34 -1.87
N ALA A 10 0.06 10.04 -0.94
CA ALA A 10 -0.19 9.52 0.39
C ALA A 10 -1.60 9.87 0.85
N ASN A 11 -2.22 8.89 1.50
CA ASN A 11 -3.53 9.01 2.13
C ASN A 11 -3.41 8.69 3.61
N ASP A 12 -3.67 9.68 4.46
CA ASP A 12 -3.65 9.56 5.91
C ASP A 12 -5.07 9.43 6.47
N HIS A 13 -5.26 8.56 7.46
CA HIS A 13 -6.48 8.50 8.26
C HIS A 13 -6.18 8.05 9.69
N PHE A 14 -7.09 8.40 10.60
CA PHE A 14 -7.05 7.93 11.97
C PHE A 14 -8.05 6.80 12.14
N ARG A 15 -7.62 5.73 12.80
CA ARG A 15 -8.47 4.61 13.19
C ARG A 15 -9.30 4.95 14.43
N GLU A 16 -10.26 4.09 14.74
CA GLU A 16 -11.09 4.21 15.95
C GLU A 16 -10.27 4.13 17.24
N ASP A 17 -9.16 3.39 17.23
CA ASP A 17 -8.21 3.29 18.34
C ASP A 17 -7.25 4.49 18.45
N GLY A 18 -7.37 5.47 17.56
CA GLY A 18 -6.54 6.66 17.50
C GLY A 18 -5.20 6.49 16.76
N ALA A 19 -4.88 5.27 16.30
CA ALA A 19 -3.66 5.04 15.54
C ALA A 19 -3.71 5.73 14.16
N LYS A 20 -2.58 6.31 13.74
CA LYS A 20 -2.47 6.93 12.43
C LYS A 20 -2.13 5.88 11.40
N GLU A 21 -3.00 5.72 10.43
CA GLU A 21 -2.77 4.90 9.25
C GLU A 21 -2.38 5.77 8.06
N THR A 22 -1.33 5.37 7.36
CA THR A 22 -0.88 6.05 6.14
C THR A 22 -0.71 5.02 5.03
N ASN A 23 -1.36 5.28 3.89
CA ASN A 23 -1.15 4.54 2.65
C ASN A 23 -0.27 5.37 1.72
N ILE A 24 0.96 4.93 1.50
CA ILE A 24 1.86 5.51 0.49
C ILE A 24 1.65 4.76 -0.81
N ILE A 25 1.30 5.48 -1.86
CA ILE A 25 0.74 4.94 -3.10
C ILE A 25 1.67 5.33 -4.25
N LEU A 26 2.28 4.34 -4.88
CA LEU A 26 2.98 4.52 -6.16
C LEU A 26 2.00 4.29 -7.30
N VAL A 27 1.91 5.24 -8.22
CA VAL A 27 1.19 5.07 -9.48
C VAL A 27 2.06 4.29 -10.47
N LEU A 28 1.51 3.19 -11.00
CA LEU A 28 2.17 2.35 -11.98
C LEU A 28 1.64 2.62 -13.39
N PRO A 29 2.44 2.28 -14.43
CA PRO A 29 1.96 2.25 -15.79
C PRO A 29 0.70 1.38 -15.92
N ARG A 30 -0.30 1.94 -16.60
CA ARG A 30 -1.59 1.32 -16.84
C ARG A 30 -1.41 0.02 -17.65
N LYS A 31 -2.13 -1.04 -17.26
CA LYS A 31 -2.26 -2.27 -18.06
C LYS A 31 -3.61 -2.26 -18.79
N GLU A 32 -3.73 -3.02 -19.88
CA GLU A 32 -5.01 -3.18 -20.60
C GLU A 32 -6.12 -3.72 -19.68
N THR A 33 -5.76 -4.56 -18.71
CA THR A 33 -6.69 -5.15 -17.74
C THR A 33 -7.09 -4.19 -16.61
N THR A 34 -6.50 -3.00 -16.52
CA THR A 34 -6.84 -2.02 -15.48
C THR A 34 -8.20 -1.36 -15.83
N PRO A 35 -9.20 -1.43 -14.93
CA PRO A 35 -10.51 -0.79 -15.16
C PRO A 35 -10.39 0.70 -15.48
N LYS A 36 -11.26 1.23 -16.35
CA LYS A 36 -11.12 2.60 -16.87
C LYS A 36 -11.12 3.71 -15.83
N LEU A 37 -11.81 3.50 -14.72
CA LEU A 37 -11.95 4.46 -13.62
C LEU A 37 -10.94 4.22 -12.49
N GLN A 38 -10.00 3.30 -12.69
CA GLN A 38 -9.03 2.93 -11.67
C GLN A 38 -7.61 3.10 -12.19
N THR A 39 -6.72 3.39 -11.25
CA THR A 39 -5.29 3.57 -11.45
C THR A 39 -4.59 2.40 -10.79
N ARG A 40 -3.72 1.74 -11.56
CA ARG A 40 -2.92 0.63 -11.06
C ARG A 40 -1.83 1.18 -10.14
N THR A 41 -1.67 0.56 -8.98
CA THR A 41 -0.79 1.08 -7.94
C THR A 41 -0.08 -0.03 -7.17
N GLU A 42 1.06 0.30 -6.58
CA GLU A 42 1.59 -0.41 -5.41
C GLU A 42 1.31 0.46 -4.19
N THR A 43 0.78 -0.13 -3.11
CA THR A 43 0.48 0.57 -1.87
C THR A 43 1.33 -0.01 -0.74
N MET A 44 1.98 0.87 0.03
CA MET A 44 2.60 0.54 1.30
C MET A 44 1.71 1.04 2.43
N TRP A 45 1.35 0.12 3.31
CA TRP A 45 0.48 0.37 4.44
C TRP A 45 1.29 0.56 5.72
N LEU A 46 1.09 1.70 6.38
CA LEU A 46 1.73 2.05 7.64
C LEU A 46 0.70 2.21 8.75
N ILE A 47 1.04 1.79 9.96
CA ILE A 47 0.31 2.13 11.19
C ILE A 47 1.33 2.72 12.18
N ASP A 48 1.10 3.95 12.63
CA ASP A 48 1.99 4.71 13.51
C ASP A 48 3.45 4.68 13.01
N GLY A 49 3.62 4.81 11.69
CA GLY A 49 4.93 4.77 11.02
C GLY A 49 5.53 3.38 10.80
N ASN A 50 4.92 2.31 11.34
CA ASN A 50 5.39 0.94 11.16
C ASN A 50 4.81 0.31 9.90
N ILE A 51 5.68 -0.21 9.04
CA ILE A 51 5.29 -0.92 7.80
C ILE A 51 4.56 -2.21 8.16
N GLN A 52 3.31 -2.31 7.71
CA GLN A 52 2.52 -3.51 7.85
C GLN A 52 2.70 -4.42 6.63
N CYS A 53 2.54 -3.86 5.43
CA CYS A 53 2.71 -4.61 4.19
C CYS A 53 2.89 -3.69 2.97
N ILE A 54 3.30 -4.29 1.85
CA ILE A 54 3.31 -3.68 0.53
C ILE A 54 2.57 -4.62 -0.42
N TYR A 55 1.64 -4.10 -1.21
CA TYR A 55 0.81 -4.90 -2.11
C TYR A 55 0.45 -4.17 -3.40
N GLU A 56 0.09 -4.94 -4.42
CA GLU A 56 -0.53 -4.41 -5.64
C GLU A 56 -2.05 -4.26 -5.45
N ASN A 57 -2.59 -3.13 -5.88
CA ASN A 57 -4.02 -2.88 -5.94
C ASN A 57 -4.34 -1.86 -7.05
N ASN A 58 -5.61 -1.48 -7.12
CA ASN A 58 -6.03 -0.35 -7.94
C ASN A 58 -6.78 0.65 -7.05
N TRP A 59 -6.42 1.92 -7.16
CA TRP A 59 -7.13 3.03 -6.53
C TRP A 59 -7.99 3.79 -7.54
N ILE A 60 -8.98 4.55 -7.07
CA ILE A 60 -9.62 5.59 -7.89
C ILE A 60 -8.83 6.88 -7.64
N SER A 61 -8.29 7.50 -8.70
CA SER A 61 -7.38 8.64 -8.56
C SER A 61 -7.96 9.82 -7.80
N ASP A 62 -9.28 10.03 -7.87
CA ASP A 62 -9.98 11.09 -7.14
C ASP A 62 -9.87 10.96 -5.61
N PHE A 63 -9.44 9.79 -5.11
CA PHE A 63 -9.19 9.58 -3.68
C PHE A 63 -7.74 9.81 -3.27
N PHE A 64 -6.82 10.16 -4.16
CA PHE A 64 -5.47 10.59 -3.78
C PHE A 64 -5.56 11.94 -3.05
N LYS A 65 -4.99 12.02 -1.85
CA LYS A 65 -5.16 13.18 -0.96
C LYS A 65 -4.04 14.20 -1.09
N ARG A 66 -2.79 13.74 -1.11
CA ARG A 66 -1.61 14.60 -1.23
C ARG A 66 -0.48 13.85 -1.93
N GLU A 67 0.51 14.59 -2.41
CA GLU A 67 1.79 14.02 -2.80
C GLU A 67 2.48 13.41 -1.57
N ALA A 68 3.21 12.31 -1.81
CA ALA A 68 4.07 11.74 -0.78
C ALA A 68 5.30 12.63 -0.57
N THR A 69 5.75 12.71 0.68
CA THR A 69 6.99 13.40 1.05
C THR A 69 8.22 12.62 0.57
N GLU A 70 9.38 13.28 0.48
CA GLU A 70 10.62 12.63 0.09
C GLU A 70 11.00 11.49 1.04
N GLU A 71 10.73 11.64 2.34
CA GLU A 71 10.96 10.63 3.36
C GLU A 71 10.06 9.39 3.16
N GLU A 72 8.78 9.59 2.84
CA GLU A 72 7.83 8.52 2.55
C GLU A 72 8.22 7.77 1.28
N ILE A 73 8.65 8.49 0.23
CA ILE A 73 9.14 7.91 -1.02
C ILE A 73 10.40 7.09 -0.77
N ALA A 74 11.36 7.62 -0.01
CA ALA A 74 12.59 6.92 0.34
C ALA A 74 12.32 5.65 1.15
N LEU A 75 11.40 5.73 2.13
CA LEU A 75 10.95 4.58 2.91
C LEU A 75 10.33 3.51 2.02
N PHE A 76 9.43 3.91 1.12
CA PHE A 76 8.78 3.00 0.17
C PHE A 76 9.81 2.28 -0.71
N LYS A 77 10.68 3.06 -1.37
CA LYS A 77 11.72 2.51 -2.27
C LYS A 77 12.62 1.52 -1.54
N LYS A 78 13.05 1.87 -0.32
CA LYS A 78 13.86 0.99 0.53
C LYS A 78 13.13 -0.31 0.84
N ALA A 79 11.90 -0.25 1.33
CA ALA A 79 11.12 -1.42 1.68
C ALA A 79 10.77 -2.30 0.47
N ARG A 80 10.51 -1.68 -0.70
CA ARG A 80 10.19 -2.37 -1.95
C ARG A 80 11.39 -3.06 -2.59
N SER A 81 12.60 -2.53 -2.43
CA SER A 81 13.83 -2.95 -3.12
C SER A 81 14.25 -4.42 -2.90
N GLY A 82 13.79 -5.04 -1.80
CA GLY A 82 14.04 -6.44 -1.47
C GLY A 82 12.89 -7.40 -1.81
N LEU A 83 11.78 -6.88 -2.34
CA LEU A 83 10.58 -7.68 -2.61
C LEU A 83 10.52 -8.16 -4.06
N GLY A 84 10.10 -9.41 -4.24
CA GLY A 84 9.80 -9.97 -5.56
C GLY A 84 8.45 -9.49 -6.09
N LYS A 85 7.66 -10.44 -6.60
CA LYS A 85 6.26 -10.17 -6.99
C LYS A 85 5.43 -9.89 -5.73
N LEU A 86 4.70 -8.79 -5.73
CA LEU A 86 3.80 -8.45 -4.63
C LEU A 86 2.50 -9.26 -4.69
N LYS A 87 1.90 -9.46 -3.52
CA LYS A 87 0.54 -9.99 -3.39
C LYS A 87 -0.48 -8.91 -3.74
N THR A 88 -1.69 -9.32 -4.08
CA THR A 88 -2.82 -8.39 -4.23
C THR A 88 -3.44 -8.05 -2.87
N PHE A 89 -4.14 -6.93 -2.78
CA PHE A 89 -4.88 -6.56 -1.55
C PHE A 89 -5.78 -7.69 -1.02
N GLY A 90 -6.51 -8.37 -1.91
CA GLY A 90 -7.38 -9.49 -1.51
C GLY A 90 -6.62 -10.64 -0.86
N GLN A 91 -5.39 -10.91 -1.29
CA GLN A 91 -4.54 -11.94 -0.67
C GLN A 91 -4.04 -11.52 0.72
N ILE A 92 -3.73 -10.23 0.90
CA ILE A 92 -3.30 -9.68 2.20
C ILE A 92 -4.43 -9.77 3.23
N ILE A 93 -5.65 -9.36 2.86
CA ILE A 93 -6.80 -9.38 3.78
C ILE A 93 -7.14 -10.80 4.25
N VAL A 94 -7.09 -11.78 3.36
CA VAL A 94 -7.34 -13.19 3.72
C VAL A 94 -6.33 -13.68 4.76
N GLU A 95 -5.05 -13.31 4.63
CA GLU A 95 -4.01 -13.69 5.59
C GLU A 95 -4.20 -13.01 6.94
N GLU A 96 -4.54 -11.72 6.97
CA GLU A 96 -4.79 -10.99 8.21
C GLU A 96 -5.97 -11.58 8.99
N VAL A 97 -7.07 -11.88 8.29
CA VAL A 97 -8.25 -12.53 8.89
C VAL A 97 -7.89 -13.93 9.41
N HIS A 98 -7.12 -14.71 8.64
CA HIS A 98 -6.71 -16.05 9.06
C HIS A 98 -5.83 -16.02 10.32
N LEU A 99 -4.87 -15.09 10.41
CA LEU A 99 -4.00 -14.92 11.57
C LEU A 99 -4.79 -14.51 12.83
N LYS A 100 -5.77 -13.59 12.69
CA LYS A 100 -6.65 -13.19 13.80
C LYS A 100 -7.48 -14.34 14.37
N HIS A 101 -7.88 -15.32 13.53
CA HIS A 101 -8.63 -16.49 13.98
C HIS A 101 -7.78 -17.63 14.55
N GLN A 102 -6.47 -17.64 14.31
CA GLN A 102 -5.56 -18.64 14.91
C GLN A 102 -4.99 -18.21 16.27
N GLY A 103 -4.96 -16.91 16.59
CA GLY A 103 -4.51 -16.39 17.88
C GLY A 103 -5.49 -16.55 19.06
N GLY A 104 -6.64 -17.19 18.85
CA GLY A 104 -7.71 -17.37 19.85
C GLY A 104 -7.71 -18.72 20.58
N ARG A 105 -6.59 -19.46 20.59
CA ARG A 105 -6.43 -20.67 21.42
C ARG A 105 -5.11 -20.61 22.18
N GLY A 106 -5.15 -19.93 23.32
CA GLY A 106 -4.16 -19.98 24.39
C GLY A 106 -4.91 -19.94 25.71
#